data_AF-A0A7S0WZM4-F1
#
_entry.id   AF-A0A7S0WZM4-F1
#
_cell.length_a   1.000
_cell.length_b   1.000
_cell.length_c   1.000
_cell.angle_alpha   90.00
_cell.angle_beta   90.00
_cell.angle_gamma   90.00
#
_symmetry.space_group_name_H-M   'P 1'
#
loop_
_entity.id
_entity.type
_entity.pdbx_description
1 polymer ?
#
loop_
_entity_poly.entity_id
_entity_poly.type
_entity_poly.pdbx_seq_one_letter_code
_entity_poly.pdbx_strand_id
1 'polypeptide(L)'
;MAESQHSVIIVGAGVSGLYAAQLLKARFPDLLVVEAQDRVGGRIMQVNGLAPWPIEAGPEFIHGRTHPFTALAQQMGANFTEKAWPEWWYFGKEKKLVPDAEVGEEVNRVHDLFQEQVGDEEVPAPGTDVSAADWLRAKGATQKMLAVADACYANDFCAELKDVGLREMITENQHWTDGETYLVPDRSMGVVIEGLARGVDIRTGCPVTRIEYDAREEPAPSTSQAPGVTLHCADGRRLRCRGVIVTVPLR
;
A
#
# COMPACT_ATOMS: atom_id res chain seq x y z
N MET A 1 19.90 -27.27 12.66
CA MET A 1 19.68 -25.90 13.17
C MET A 1 18.43 -25.93 14.05
N ALA A 2 18.46 -25.27 15.21
CA ALA A 2 17.37 -25.34 16.18
C ALA A 2 16.12 -24.58 15.70
N GLU A 3 14.95 -25.21 15.82
CA GLU A 3 13.66 -24.63 15.50
C GLU A 3 13.24 -23.68 16.64
N SER A 4 12.98 -22.40 16.34
CA SER A 4 12.46 -21.45 17.33
C SER A 4 10.93 -21.43 17.28
N GLN A 5 10.29 -21.58 18.45
CA GLN A 5 8.82 -21.62 18.59
C GLN A 5 8.28 -20.28 19.10
N HIS A 6 7.25 -19.76 18.43
CA HIS A 6 6.61 -18.47 18.72
C HIS A 6 5.07 -18.60 18.81
N SER A 7 4.40 -17.70 19.52
CA SER A 7 2.93 -17.66 19.49
C SER A 7 2.42 -17.17 18.14
N VAL A 8 2.95 -16.05 17.67
CA VAL A 8 2.56 -15.42 16.40
C VAL A 8 3.81 -14.98 15.65
N ILE A 9 3.86 -15.24 14.34
CA ILE A 9 4.85 -14.65 13.45
C ILE A 9 4.13 -13.74 12.46
N ILE A 10 4.61 -12.51 12.31
CA ILE A 10 4.16 -11.56 11.29
C ILE A 10 5.19 -11.53 10.16
N VAL A 11 4.75 -11.77 8.93
CA VAL A 11 5.58 -11.70 7.72
C VAL A 11 5.46 -10.32 7.08
N GLY A 12 6.58 -9.61 7.01
CA GLY A 12 6.71 -8.24 6.52
C GLY A 12 6.81 -7.23 7.66
N ALA A 13 7.88 -6.42 7.67
CA ALA A 13 8.07 -5.28 8.58
C ALA A 13 7.82 -3.94 7.88
N GLY A 14 6.82 -3.89 7.00
CA GLY A 14 6.21 -2.64 6.53
C GLY A 14 5.24 -2.06 7.56
N VAL A 15 4.63 -0.90 7.24
CA VAL A 15 3.66 -0.21 8.13
C VAL A 15 2.58 -1.17 8.66
N SER A 16 1.97 -1.98 7.78
CA SER A 16 0.91 -2.92 8.15
C SER A 16 1.38 -3.95 9.19
N GLY A 17 2.50 -4.62 8.93
CA GLY A 17 3.06 -5.63 9.85
C GLY A 17 3.55 -5.03 11.18
N LEU A 18 4.19 -3.87 11.15
CA LEU A 18 4.64 -3.18 12.36
C LEU A 18 3.46 -2.68 13.21
N TYR A 19 2.41 -2.14 12.57
CA TYR A 19 1.21 -1.73 13.28
C TYR A 19 0.49 -2.93 13.91
N ALA A 20 0.35 -4.04 13.17
CA ALA A 20 -0.17 -5.29 13.71
C ALA A 20 0.65 -5.79 14.91
N ALA A 21 1.99 -5.70 14.85
CA ALA A 21 2.87 -6.05 15.96
C ALA A 21 2.60 -5.18 17.19
N GLN A 22 2.43 -3.87 17.02
CA GLN A 22 2.12 -2.95 18.12
C GLN A 22 0.78 -3.28 18.80
N LEU A 23 -0.23 -3.66 18.04
CA LEU A 23 -1.53 -4.08 18.58
C LEU A 23 -1.45 -5.40 19.36
N LEU A 24 -0.55 -6.31 18.98
CA LEU A 24 -0.53 -7.69 19.46
C LEU A 24 0.54 -7.99 20.52
N LYS A 25 1.64 -7.23 20.56
CA LYS A 25 2.81 -7.54 21.41
C LYS A 25 2.52 -7.62 22.90
N ALA A 26 1.53 -6.87 23.40
CA ALA A 26 1.13 -6.93 24.81
C ALA A 26 0.47 -8.26 25.18
N ARG A 27 -0.21 -8.91 24.23
CA ARG A 27 -0.89 -10.20 24.41
C ARG A 27 0.01 -11.39 24.06
N PHE A 28 0.95 -11.20 23.15
CA PHE A 28 1.88 -12.24 22.68
C PHE A 28 3.33 -11.75 22.87
N PRO A 29 3.91 -11.94 24.07
CA PRO A 29 5.26 -11.44 24.37
C PRO A 29 6.37 -12.07 23.52
N ASP A 30 6.13 -13.26 22.95
CA ASP A 30 7.03 -13.98 22.06
C ASP A 30 6.67 -13.78 20.58
N LEU A 31 5.89 -12.74 20.24
CA LEU A 31 5.60 -12.35 18.87
C LEU A 31 6.89 -11.95 18.16
N LEU A 32 7.06 -12.47 16.94
CA LEU A 32 8.18 -12.17 16.08
C LEU A 32 7.70 -11.56 14.76
N VAL A 33 8.35 -10.48 14.31
CA VAL A 33 8.21 -9.98 12.94
C VAL A 33 9.41 -10.46 12.12
N VAL A 34 9.17 -11.00 10.93
CA VAL A 34 10.22 -11.36 9.97
C VAL A 34 10.13 -10.49 8.72
N GLU A 35 11.26 -10.00 8.27
CA GLU A 35 11.38 -9.12 7.10
C GLU A 35 12.38 -9.69 6.11
N ALA A 36 12.03 -9.65 4.82
CA ALA A 36 12.85 -10.18 3.75
C ALA A 36 14.10 -9.32 3.52
N GLN A 37 13.93 -7.99 3.56
CA GLN A 37 15.02 -7.03 3.42
C GLN A 37 15.87 -6.95 4.69
N ASP A 38 17.05 -6.34 4.59
CA ASP A 38 17.94 -6.02 5.71
C ASP A 38 17.47 -4.82 6.54
N ARG A 39 16.39 -4.16 6.11
CA ARG A 39 15.77 -2.99 6.74
C ARG A 39 14.27 -3.18 6.97
N VAL A 40 13.73 -2.40 7.90
CA VAL A 40 12.28 -2.23 8.10
C VAL A 40 11.72 -1.12 7.20
N GLY A 41 10.39 -1.00 7.15
CA GLY A 41 9.67 0.11 6.51
C GLY A 41 8.89 -0.27 5.26
N GLY A 42 9.24 -1.38 4.61
CA GLY A 42 8.58 -1.83 3.38
C GLY A 42 8.67 -0.77 2.28
N ARG A 43 7.50 -0.29 1.83
CA ARG A 43 7.39 0.78 0.81
C ARG A 43 7.77 2.16 1.32
N ILE A 44 7.84 2.38 2.64
CA ILE A 44 8.42 3.61 3.21
C ILE A 44 9.94 3.45 3.25
N MET A 45 10.64 4.32 2.53
CA MET A 45 12.09 4.26 2.37
C MET A 45 12.67 5.64 2.17
N GLN A 46 13.71 5.94 2.95
CA GLN A 46 14.56 7.09 2.72
C GLN A 46 15.88 6.67 2.07
N VAL A 47 16.38 7.50 1.17
CA VAL A 47 17.72 7.42 0.61
C VAL A 47 18.54 8.63 1.02
N ASN A 48 19.79 8.38 1.42
CA ASN A 48 20.74 9.41 1.85
C ASN A 48 21.87 9.53 0.82
N GLY A 49 22.50 10.70 0.74
CA GLY A 49 23.69 10.93 -0.07
C GLY A 49 23.44 11.28 -1.55
N LEU A 50 22.18 11.29 -2.01
CA LEU A 50 21.80 11.82 -3.33
C LEU A 50 21.64 13.36 -3.32
N ALA A 51 21.38 13.93 -2.16
CA ALA A 51 21.28 15.36 -1.91
C ALA A 51 21.85 15.70 -0.51
N PRO A 52 22.04 16.98 -0.16
CA PRO A 52 22.45 17.40 1.18
C PRO A 52 21.44 17.05 2.30
N TRP A 53 20.25 16.58 1.94
CA TRP A 53 19.19 16.12 2.83
C TRP A 53 18.69 14.73 2.40
N PRO A 54 18.04 13.96 3.31
CA PRO A 54 17.39 12.69 2.95
C PRO A 54 16.28 12.88 1.92
N ILE A 55 16.12 11.92 1.01
CA ILE A 55 15.06 11.92 -0.01
C ILE A 55 14.12 10.73 0.26
N GLU A 56 12.81 10.94 0.19
CA GLU A 56 11.85 9.84 0.19
C GLU A 56 11.92 9.11 -1.16
N ALA A 57 12.26 7.83 -1.12
CA ALA A 57 12.22 6.91 -2.26
C ALA A 57 10.93 6.07 -2.30
N GLY A 58 10.01 6.35 -1.38
CA GLY A 58 8.70 5.72 -1.24
C GLY A 58 7.59 6.77 -1.29
N PRO A 59 6.52 6.65 -0.48
CA PRO A 59 5.50 7.68 -0.41
C PRO A 59 6.09 8.97 0.17
N GLU A 60 5.58 10.11 -0.26
CA GLU A 60 6.03 11.44 0.19
C GLU A 60 4.92 12.25 0.89
N PHE A 61 3.66 11.88 0.70
CA PHE A 61 2.50 12.59 1.25
C PHE A 61 1.42 11.61 1.74
N ILE A 62 0.44 12.14 2.47
CA ILE A 62 -0.76 11.42 2.91
C ILE A 62 -1.97 12.12 2.34
N HIS A 63 -2.95 11.38 1.82
CA HIS A 63 -4.23 11.95 1.43
C HIS A 63 -5.08 12.21 2.66
N GLY A 64 -5.60 13.44 2.77
CA GLY A 64 -6.60 13.77 3.77
C GLY A 64 -6.14 13.78 5.22
N ARG A 65 -6.99 14.36 6.06
CA ARG A 65 -6.77 14.40 7.52
C ARG A 65 -7.39 13.22 8.27
N THR A 66 -8.31 12.50 7.63
CA THR A 66 -9.07 11.39 8.24
C THR A 66 -8.32 10.07 8.21
N HIS A 67 -7.33 9.94 7.33
CA HIS A 67 -6.58 8.70 7.18
C HIS A 67 -5.87 8.32 8.51
N PRO A 68 -6.00 7.08 9.02
CA PRO A 68 -5.43 6.69 10.32
C PRO A 68 -3.92 6.88 10.42
N PHE A 69 -3.21 6.82 9.29
CA PHE A 69 -1.76 7.06 9.25
C PHE A 69 -1.40 8.51 9.60
N THR A 70 -2.27 9.48 9.30
CA THR A 70 -2.07 10.89 9.65
C THR A 70 -1.94 11.06 11.17
N ALA A 71 -2.84 10.42 11.93
CA ALA A 71 -2.79 10.47 13.40
C ALA A 71 -1.51 9.80 13.95
N LEU A 72 -1.09 8.67 13.36
CA LEU A 72 0.17 7.99 13.75
C LEU A 72 1.38 8.88 13.49
N ALA A 73 1.45 9.53 12.33
CA ALA A 73 2.53 10.45 12.00
C ALA A 73 2.58 11.66 12.95
N GLN A 74 1.43 12.23 13.32
CA GLN A 74 1.37 13.31 14.34
C GLN A 74 1.85 12.85 15.71
N GLN A 75 1.46 11.65 16.15
CA GLN A 75 1.94 11.09 17.41
C GLN A 75 3.45 10.89 17.42
N MET A 76 4.07 10.70 16.25
CA MET A 76 5.52 10.63 16.07
C MET A 76 6.15 12.00 15.78
N GLY A 77 5.39 13.08 15.94
CA GLY A 77 5.86 14.47 15.90
C GLY A 77 5.90 15.10 14.51
N ALA A 78 5.30 14.48 13.48
CA ALA A 78 5.19 15.10 12.16
C ALA A 78 4.13 16.22 12.15
N ASN A 79 4.48 17.34 11.52
CA ASN A 79 3.51 18.37 11.13
C ASN A 79 3.30 18.32 9.62
N PHE A 80 2.19 18.88 9.14
CA PHE A 80 1.84 18.83 7.72
C PHE A 80 1.59 20.22 7.15
N THR A 81 2.02 20.40 5.90
CA THR A 81 1.49 21.44 5.01
C THR A 81 0.47 20.81 4.09
N GLU A 82 -0.72 21.39 4.04
CA GLU A 82 -1.81 20.92 3.19
C GLU A 82 -1.71 21.59 1.81
N LYS A 83 -1.77 20.79 0.75
CA LYS A 83 -1.72 21.23 -0.65
C LYS A 83 -2.92 20.69 -1.41
N ALA A 84 -3.43 21.50 -2.34
CA ALA A 84 -4.52 21.10 -3.23
C ALA A 84 -4.01 20.31 -4.45
N TRP A 85 -4.93 19.58 -5.07
CA TRP A 85 -4.76 18.87 -6.34
C TRP A 85 -4.97 19.82 -7.56
N PRO A 86 -4.29 19.57 -8.70
CA PRO A 86 -3.15 20.32 -9.20
C PRO A 86 -3.43 21.80 -9.44
N GLU A 87 -2.37 22.62 -9.39
CA GLU A 87 -2.45 24.01 -9.81
C GLU A 87 -2.22 24.20 -11.32
N TRP A 88 -1.50 23.26 -11.96
CA TRP A 88 -1.00 23.40 -13.33
C TRP A 88 -0.93 22.08 -14.07
N TRP A 89 -1.11 22.18 -15.38
CA TRP A 89 -1.05 21.10 -16.35
C TRP A 89 0.02 21.38 -17.39
N TYR A 90 0.93 20.42 -17.62
CA TYR A 90 1.92 20.52 -18.68
C TYR A 90 1.59 19.61 -19.87
N PHE A 91 1.22 20.21 -20.98
CA PHE A 91 0.93 19.51 -22.23
C PHE A 91 2.18 19.43 -23.09
N GLY A 92 2.86 18.28 -23.07
CA GLY A 92 4.19 18.12 -23.65
C GLY A 92 4.29 18.30 -25.16
N LYS A 93 3.24 17.94 -25.93
CA LYS A 93 3.23 18.11 -27.40
C LYS A 93 3.11 19.58 -27.78
N GLU A 94 2.31 20.32 -27.02
CA GLU A 94 2.04 21.75 -27.15
C GLU A 94 3.14 22.60 -26.47
N LYS A 95 3.98 21.98 -25.64
CA LYS A 95 4.98 22.64 -24.79
C LYS A 95 4.37 23.78 -23.98
N LYS A 96 3.15 23.56 -23.48
CA LYS A 96 2.34 24.58 -22.82
C LYS A 96 2.06 24.18 -21.38
N LEU A 97 2.29 25.12 -20.47
CA LEU A 97 1.82 25.06 -19.09
C LEU A 97 0.48 25.81 -19.01
N VAL A 98 -0.55 25.18 -18.44
CA VAL A 98 -1.91 25.70 -18.36
C VAL A 98 -2.37 25.65 -16.90
N PRO A 99 -2.87 26.74 -16.31
CA PRO A 99 -3.48 26.70 -14.98
C PRO A 99 -4.67 25.75 -14.95
N ASP A 100 -4.91 25.07 -13.84
CA ASP A 100 -6.06 24.16 -13.69
C ASP A 100 -7.40 24.84 -14.03
N ALA A 101 -7.60 26.07 -13.57
CA ALA A 101 -8.79 26.87 -13.86
C ALA A 101 -9.01 27.21 -15.35
N GLU A 102 -8.02 26.97 -16.22
CA GLU A 102 -8.06 27.28 -17.65
C GLU A 102 -8.01 26.01 -18.53
N VAL A 103 -8.09 24.81 -17.96
CA VAL A 103 -8.06 23.57 -18.76
C VAL A 103 -9.29 23.45 -19.65
N GLY A 104 -9.10 22.78 -20.78
CA GLY A 104 -10.15 22.61 -21.78
C GLY A 104 -11.18 21.55 -21.41
N GLU A 105 -12.31 21.55 -22.13
CA GLU A 105 -13.46 20.66 -21.92
C GLU A 105 -13.09 19.17 -21.86
N GLU A 106 -12.14 18.70 -22.68
CA GLU A 106 -11.72 17.29 -22.67
C GLU A 106 -11.06 16.86 -21.36
N VAL A 107 -10.33 17.77 -20.68
CA VAL A 107 -9.70 17.48 -19.37
C VAL A 107 -10.79 17.39 -18.31
N ASN A 108 -11.70 18.39 -18.28
CA ASN A 108 -12.86 18.40 -17.39
C ASN A 108 -13.71 17.13 -17.58
N ARG A 109 -13.94 16.71 -18.82
CA ARG A 109 -14.72 15.51 -19.11
C ARG A 109 -14.06 14.24 -18.58
N VAL A 110 -12.74 14.15 -18.61
CA VAL A 110 -12.01 13.02 -18.00
C VAL A 110 -12.20 13.04 -16.48
N HIS A 111 -12.09 14.21 -15.84
CA HIS A 111 -12.34 14.33 -14.40
C HIS A 111 -13.75 13.90 -14.03
N ASP A 112 -14.78 14.39 -14.73
CA ASP A 112 -16.16 13.99 -14.49
C ASP A 112 -16.37 12.48 -14.65
N LEU A 113 -15.67 11.85 -15.62
CA LEU A 113 -15.78 10.41 -15.83
C LEU A 113 -15.21 9.62 -14.66
N PHE A 114 -14.00 9.94 -14.20
CA PHE A 114 -13.31 9.15 -13.18
C PHE A 114 -13.66 9.53 -11.74
N GLN A 115 -13.99 10.79 -11.47
CA GLN A 115 -14.32 11.22 -10.10
C GLN A 115 -15.80 11.02 -9.80
N GLU A 116 -16.68 11.35 -10.76
CA GLU A 116 -18.12 11.42 -10.49
C GLU A 116 -18.92 10.25 -11.07
N GLN A 117 -18.45 9.62 -12.15
CA GLN A 117 -19.27 8.64 -12.90
C GLN A 117 -18.77 7.20 -12.79
N VAL A 118 -17.47 6.96 -12.61
CA VAL A 118 -16.94 5.59 -12.61
C VAL A 118 -17.48 4.79 -11.42
N GLY A 119 -17.65 5.41 -10.25
CA GLY A 119 -18.22 4.76 -9.07
C GLY A 119 -19.68 4.33 -9.22
N ASP A 120 -20.41 4.92 -10.18
CA ASP A 120 -21.81 4.58 -10.47
C ASP A 120 -21.94 3.38 -11.44
N GLU A 121 -20.83 2.90 -12.01
CA GLU A 121 -20.85 1.73 -12.88
C GLU A 121 -21.10 0.43 -12.09
N GLU A 122 -21.74 -0.54 -12.73
CA GLU A 122 -21.93 -1.87 -12.14
C GLU A 122 -20.60 -2.62 -12.09
N VAL A 123 -20.23 -3.13 -10.92
CA VAL A 123 -19.00 -3.92 -10.73
C VAL A 123 -19.03 -5.17 -11.63
N PRO A 124 -18.12 -5.30 -12.62
CA PRO A 124 -18.14 -6.42 -13.57
C PRO A 124 -17.97 -7.76 -12.86
N ALA A 125 -18.70 -8.80 -13.26
CA ALA A 125 -18.56 -10.14 -12.67
C ALA A 125 -17.13 -10.71 -12.83
N PRO A 126 -16.70 -11.65 -11.97
CA PRO A 126 -15.39 -12.28 -12.12
C PRO A 126 -15.20 -12.89 -13.53
N GLY A 127 -14.11 -12.50 -14.19
CA GLY A 127 -13.79 -12.94 -15.55
C GLY A 127 -14.48 -12.16 -16.67
N THR A 128 -15.27 -11.12 -16.37
CA THR A 128 -15.92 -10.26 -17.37
C THR A 128 -15.45 -8.81 -17.32
N ASP A 129 -14.35 -8.54 -16.60
CA ASP A 129 -13.80 -7.20 -16.46
C ASP A 129 -13.21 -6.69 -17.78
N VAL A 130 -13.23 -5.37 -17.95
CA VAL A 130 -12.62 -4.68 -19.10
C VAL A 130 -11.54 -3.74 -18.61
N SER A 131 -10.64 -3.32 -19.49
CA SER A 131 -9.67 -2.29 -19.11
C SER A 131 -10.35 -0.94 -18.91
N ALA A 132 -9.80 -0.11 -18.03
CA ALA A 132 -10.23 1.27 -17.86
C ALA A 132 -10.11 2.05 -19.19
N ALA A 133 -9.11 1.71 -20.03
CA ALA A 133 -8.98 2.27 -21.37
C ALA A 133 -10.17 1.90 -22.29
N ASP A 134 -10.63 0.65 -22.27
CA ASP A 134 -11.75 0.21 -23.12
C ASP A 134 -13.07 0.78 -22.64
N TRP A 135 -13.27 0.87 -21.32
CA TRP A 135 -14.40 1.60 -20.75
C TRP A 135 -14.40 3.07 -21.19
N LEU A 136 -13.26 3.75 -21.08
CA LEU A 136 -13.12 5.15 -21.45
C LEU A 136 -13.38 5.38 -22.95
N ARG A 137 -12.92 4.46 -23.81
CA ARG A 137 -13.26 4.46 -25.26
C ARG A 137 -14.75 4.25 -25.50
N ALA A 138 -15.39 3.36 -24.76
CA ALA A 138 -16.84 3.14 -24.86
C ALA A 138 -17.64 4.38 -24.44
N LYS A 139 -17.08 5.24 -23.58
CA LYS A 139 -17.62 6.57 -23.23
C LYS A 139 -17.31 7.66 -24.26
N GLY A 140 -16.71 7.32 -25.39
CA GLY A 140 -16.42 8.25 -26.49
C GLY A 140 -15.13 9.05 -26.32
N ALA A 141 -14.19 8.58 -25.51
CA ALA A 141 -12.96 9.31 -25.25
C ALA A 141 -12.08 9.50 -26.49
N THR A 142 -11.56 10.72 -26.65
CA THR A 142 -10.58 11.04 -27.67
C THR A 142 -9.19 10.51 -27.29
N GLN A 143 -8.24 10.56 -28.23
CA GLN A 143 -6.85 10.22 -27.92
C GLN A 143 -6.23 11.16 -26.88
N LYS A 144 -6.69 12.41 -26.80
CA LYS A 144 -6.23 13.36 -25.80
C LYS A 144 -6.79 13.02 -24.41
N MET A 145 -8.08 12.67 -24.35
CA MET A 145 -8.70 12.21 -23.10
C MET A 145 -8.00 10.96 -22.56
N LEU A 146 -7.71 9.98 -23.42
CA LEU A 146 -6.94 8.78 -23.04
C LEU A 146 -5.56 9.17 -22.46
N ALA A 147 -4.83 10.07 -23.11
CA ALA A 147 -3.50 10.48 -22.65
C ALA A 147 -3.53 11.25 -21.32
N VAL A 148 -4.55 12.09 -21.11
CA VAL A 148 -4.78 12.77 -19.82
C VAL A 148 -5.12 11.75 -18.74
N ALA A 149 -6.01 10.81 -19.05
CA ALA A 149 -6.44 9.80 -18.09
C ALA A 149 -5.32 8.81 -17.72
N ASP A 150 -4.44 8.45 -18.67
CA ASP A 150 -3.22 7.68 -18.38
C ASP A 150 -2.29 8.43 -17.42
N ALA A 151 -2.09 9.74 -17.66
CA ALA A 151 -1.16 10.54 -16.86
C ALA A 151 -1.67 10.83 -15.44
N CYS A 152 -2.98 10.91 -15.25
CA CYS A 152 -3.61 11.21 -13.98
C CYS A 152 -4.02 9.94 -13.23
N TYR A 153 -4.94 9.17 -13.80
CA TYR A 153 -5.64 8.11 -13.08
C TYR A 153 -4.91 6.78 -13.12
N ALA A 154 -4.30 6.40 -14.25
CA ALA A 154 -3.51 5.16 -14.28
C ALA A 154 -2.21 5.26 -13.46
N ASN A 155 -1.70 6.49 -13.26
CA ASN A 155 -0.53 6.77 -12.44
C ASN A 155 -0.75 6.38 -10.96
N ASP A 156 -1.96 6.58 -10.43
CA ASP A 156 -2.33 6.16 -9.07
C ASP A 156 -2.13 4.65 -8.86
N PHE A 157 -2.25 3.86 -9.94
CA PHE A 157 -2.02 2.42 -9.97
C PHE A 157 -0.62 2.02 -10.46
N CYS A 158 0.25 2.98 -10.78
CA CYS A 158 1.57 2.76 -11.38
C CYS A 158 1.51 1.90 -12.66
N ALA A 159 0.47 2.10 -13.49
CA ALA A 159 0.18 1.31 -14.68
C ALA A 159 -0.27 2.17 -15.87
N GLU A 160 -0.59 1.54 -16.99
CA GLU A 160 -1.33 2.16 -18.10
C GLU A 160 -2.82 1.80 -17.98
N LEU A 161 -3.74 2.63 -18.48
CA LEU A 161 -5.19 2.37 -18.41
C LEU A 161 -5.62 1.05 -19.06
N LYS A 162 -4.84 0.54 -20.02
CA LYS A 162 -5.11 -0.75 -20.67
C LYS A 162 -4.84 -1.94 -19.74
N ASP A 163 -4.02 -1.74 -18.72
CA ASP A 163 -3.58 -2.75 -17.76
C ASP A 163 -4.33 -2.64 -16.42
N VAL A 164 -5.09 -1.55 -16.21
CA VAL A 164 -5.97 -1.38 -15.04
C VAL A 164 -7.38 -1.86 -15.38
N GLY A 165 -7.94 -2.77 -14.58
CA GLY A 165 -9.31 -3.23 -14.72
C GLY A 165 -10.33 -2.18 -14.26
N LEU A 166 -11.47 -2.09 -14.94
CA LEU A 166 -12.56 -1.18 -14.58
C LEU A 166 -13.07 -1.47 -13.17
N ARG A 167 -13.14 -2.75 -12.78
CA ARG A 167 -13.52 -3.14 -11.41
C ARG A 167 -12.71 -2.41 -10.33
N GLU A 168 -11.41 -2.24 -10.53
CA GLU A 168 -10.56 -1.57 -9.55
C GLU A 168 -10.89 -0.07 -9.48
N MET A 169 -11.07 0.59 -10.62
CA MET A 169 -11.47 2.00 -10.69
C MET A 169 -12.81 2.26 -9.98
N ILE A 170 -13.81 1.38 -10.19
CA ILE A 170 -15.10 1.45 -9.49
C ILE A 170 -14.89 1.29 -7.98
N THR A 171 -14.12 0.26 -7.60
CA THR A 171 -13.91 -0.09 -6.20
C THR A 171 -13.18 1.02 -5.46
N GLU A 172 -12.11 1.57 -6.04
CA GLU A 172 -11.38 2.69 -5.45
C GLU A 172 -12.30 3.90 -5.28
N ASN A 173 -12.99 4.33 -6.33
CA ASN A 173 -13.87 5.50 -6.28
C ASN A 173 -14.97 5.34 -5.21
N GLN A 174 -15.59 4.17 -5.10
CA GLN A 174 -16.64 3.90 -4.10
C GLN A 174 -16.13 3.88 -2.64
N HIS A 175 -14.84 3.57 -2.43
CA HIS A 175 -14.26 3.43 -1.08
C HIS A 175 -13.34 4.59 -0.70
N TRP A 176 -13.07 5.50 -1.63
CA TRP A 176 -12.25 6.68 -1.38
C TRP A 176 -12.96 7.63 -0.41
N THR A 177 -12.35 7.82 0.77
CA THR A 177 -12.96 8.61 1.86
C THR A 177 -11.98 9.61 2.49
N ASP A 178 -10.74 9.64 2.02
CA ASP A 178 -9.68 10.47 2.60
C ASP A 178 -9.63 11.87 1.97
N GLY A 179 -10.21 12.05 0.79
CA GLY A 179 -10.33 13.35 0.12
C GLY A 179 -9.07 13.77 -0.65
N GLU A 180 -9.19 14.90 -1.34
CA GLU A 180 -8.29 15.27 -2.46
C GLU A 180 -7.06 16.09 -2.06
N THR A 181 -6.88 16.38 -0.78
CA THR A 181 -5.76 17.20 -0.30
C THR A 181 -4.54 16.35 0.01
N TYR A 182 -3.38 16.84 -0.37
CA TYR A 182 -2.09 16.26 -0.02
C TYR A 182 -1.55 16.88 1.27
N LEU A 183 -1.37 16.05 2.31
CA LEU A 183 -0.63 16.41 3.50
C LEU A 183 0.85 16.07 3.30
N VAL A 184 1.66 17.10 3.09
CA VAL A 184 3.11 16.98 2.97
C VAL A 184 3.75 17.12 4.35
N PRO A 185 4.41 16.08 4.88
CA PRO A 185 5.02 16.12 6.20
C PRO A 185 6.27 17.00 6.22
N ASP A 186 6.55 17.64 7.35
CA ASP A 186 7.76 18.42 7.62
C ASP A 186 9.02 17.57 7.84
N ARG A 187 8.89 16.25 7.74
CA ARG A 187 9.92 15.25 7.99
C ARG A 187 9.57 13.93 7.32
N SER A 188 10.51 13.00 7.37
CA SER A 188 10.29 11.65 6.86
C SER A 188 9.11 10.93 7.48
N MET A 189 8.39 10.14 6.69
CA MET A 189 7.48 9.12 7.20
C MET A 189 8.22 7.93 7.84
N GLY A 190 9.53 7.83 7.68
CA GLY A 190 10.41 6.90 8.41
C GLY A 190 10.29 7.02 9.93
N VAL A 191 9.94 8.20 10.46
CA VAL A 191 9.70 8.36 11.92
C VAL A 191 8.55 7.49 12.42
N VAL A 192 7.56 7.20 11.55
CA VAL A 192 6.45 6.29 11.87
C VAL A 192 6.97 4.85 11.93
N ILE A 193 7.83 4.46 11.00
CA ILE A 193 8.45 3.13 10.98
C ILE A 193 9.29 2.92 12.25
N GLU A 194 10.16 3.87 12.60
CA GLU A 194 10.95 3.83 13.83
C GLU A 194 10.04 3.75 15.06
N GLY A 195 9.01 4.59 15.09
CA GLY A 195 7.99 4.61 16.14
C GLY A 195 7.32 3.25 16.35
N LEU A 196 6.86 2.62 15.27
CA LEU A 196 6.18 1.32 15.28
C LEU A 196 7.14 0.14 15.44
N ALA A 197 8.44 0.29 15.17
CA ALA A 197 9.44 -0.76 15.40
C ALA A 197 9.87 -0.84 16.88
N ARG A 198 9.70 0.23 17.66
CA ARG A 198 10.14 0.27 19.06
C ARG A 198 9.51 -0.83 19.91
N GLY A 199 10.38 -1.63 20.53
CA GLY A 199 9.99 -2.71 21.43
C GLY A 199 9.29 -3.88 20.74
N VAL A 200 9.55 -4.08 19.44
CA VAL A 200 9.11 -5.26 18.67
C VAL A 200 10.35 -6.11 18.36
N ASP A 201 10.25 -7.44 18.53
CA ASP A 201 11.30 -8.37 18.07
C ASP A 201 11.17 -8.51 16.54
N ILE A 202 12.17 -8.03 15.81
CA ILE A 202 12.19 -7.99 14.35
C ILE A 202 13.46 -8.69 13.86
N ARG A 203 13.29 -9.67 12.97
CA ARG A 203 14.39 -10.34 12.27
C ARG A 203 14.38 -9.98 10.79
N THR A 204 15.33 -9.15 10.38
CA THR A 204 15.57 -8.79 8.98
C THR A 204 16.36 -9.89 8.26
N GLY A 205 16.42 -9.80 6.93
CA GLY A 205 17.11 -10.75 6.07
C GLY A 205 16.55 -12.17 6.15
N CYS A 206 15.26 -12.35 6.48
CA CYS A 206 14.56 -13.65 6.48
C CYS A 206 13.44 -13.66 5.41
N PRO A 207 13.78 -13.78 4.10
CA PRO A 207 12.76 -13.92 3.07
C PRO A 207 12.02 -15.23 3.27
N VAL A 208 10.76 -15.18 3.69
CA VAL A 208 9.90 -16.36 3.81
C VAL A 208 9.49 -16.83 2.41
N THR A 209 9.79 -18.07 2.07
CA THR A 209 9.55 -18.67 0.74
C THR A 209 8.43 -19.71 0.75
N ARG A 210 8.14 -20.30 1.92
CA ARG A 210 7.07 -21.28 2.08
C ARG A 210 6.46 -21.18 3.47
N ILE A 211 5.13 -21.31 3.54
CA ILE A 211 4.36 -21.43 4.78
C ILE A 211 3.65 -22.78 4.73
N GLU A 212 3.90 -23.63 5.73
CA GLU A 212 3.27 -24.94 5.88
C GLU A 212 2.38 -24.94 7.11
N TYR A 213 1.16 -25.44 6.94
CA TYR A 213 0.21 -25.63 8.02
C TYR A 213 0.21 -27.10 8.40
N ASP A 214 0.35 -27.39 9.70
CA ASP A 214 0.19 -28.75 10.20
C ASP A 214 -1.21 -29.25 9.80
N ALA A 215 -1.31 -30.54 9.45
CA ALA A 215 -2.58 -31.14 9.09
C ALA A 215 -3.58 -30.94 10.23
N ARG A 216 -4.80 -30.47 9.91
CA ARG A 216 -5.91 -30.44 10.85
C ARG A 216 -6.43 -31.87 10.99
N GLU A 217 -5.75 -32.71 11.77
CA GLU A 217 -6.35 -33.97 12.19
C GLU A 217 -7.55 -33.67 13.11
N GLU A 218 -8.62 -34.46 13.00
CA GLU A 218 -9.65 -34.45 14.03
C GLU A 218 -8.96 -34.75 15.38
N PRO A 219 -9.17 -33.92 16.41
CA PRO A 219 -8.38 -34.03 17.62
C PRO A 219 -8.59 -35.41 18.26
N ALA A 220 -7.53 -36.23 18.26
CA ALA A 220 -7.49 -37.39 19.15
C ALA A 220 -7.59 -36.87 20.59
N PRO A 221 -8.39 -37.51 21.48
CA PRO A 221 -8.70 -36.99 22.81
C PRO A 221 -7.49 -36.84 23.75
N SER A 222 -6.27 -37.16 23.31
CA SER A 222 -5.04 -37.11 24.11
C SER A 222 -3.95 -36.16 23.59
N THR A 223 -4.11 -35.49 22.45
CA THR A 223 -3.12 -34.54 21.91
C THR A 223 -3.63 -33.09 22.04
N SER A 224 -3.20 -32.41 23.11
CA SER A 224 -3.54 -31.01 23.41
C SER A 224 -2.74 -29.98 22.59
N GLN A 225 -2.03 -30.40 21.54
CA GLN A 225 -1.17 -29.53 20.76
C GLN A 225 -1.98 -28.92 19.61
N ALA A 226 -2.27 -27.63 19.70
CA ALA A 226 -2.90 -26.90 18.60
C ALA A 226 -2.04 -27.03 17.33
N PRO A 227 -2.65 -27.18 16.14
CA PRO A 227 -1.92 -27.28 14.88
C PRO A 227 -1.01 -26.06 14.72
N GLY A 228 0.25 -26.30 14.41
CA GLY A 228 1.26 -25.26 14.21
C GLY A 228 1.38 -24.82 12.76
N VAL A 229 2.15 -23.76 12.56
CA VAL A 229 2.54 -23.23 11.26
C VAL A 229 4.07 -23.19 11.22
N THR A 230 4.66 -23.69 10.14
CA THR A 230 6.10 -23.65 9.89
C THR A 230 6.40 -22.72 8.72
N LEU A 231 7.21 -21.69 8.98
CA LEU A 231 7.72 -20.76 7.96
C LEU A 231 9.14 -21.18 7.59
N HIS A 232 9.40 -21.24 6.29
CA HIS A 232 10.71 -21.55 5.72
C HIS A 232 11.31 -20.28 5.12
N CYS A 233 12.48 -19.87 5.61
CA CYS A 233 13.23 -18.74 5.04
C CYS A 233 14.19 -19.22 3.93
N ALA A 234 14.52 -18.33 3.01
CA ALA A 234 15.37 -18.60 1.85
C ALA A 234 16.79 -19.12 2.21
N ASP A 235 17.29 -18.79 3.39
CA ASP A 235 18.60 -19.23 3.90
C ASP A 235 18.55 -20.56 4.67
N GLY A 236 17.41 -21.26 4.63
CA GLY A 236 17.21 -22.55 5.28
C GLY A 236 16.82 -22.47 6.75
N ARG A 237 16.66 -21.27 7.34
CA ARG A 237 16.04 -21.13 8.67
C ARG A 237 14.59 -21.61 8.63
N ARG A 238 14.17 -22.26 9.72
CA ARG A 238 12.80 -22.71 9.95
C ARG A 238 12.29 -22.09 11.24
N LEU A 239 11.11 -21.47 11.18
CA LEU A 239 10.47 -20.81 12.30
C LEU A 239 9.09 -21.42 12.51
N ARG A 240 8.77 -21.83 13.73
CA ARG A 240 7.48 -22.44 14.04
C ARG A 240 6.64 -21.48 14.87
N CYS A 241 5.35 -21.39 14.57
CA CYS A 241 4.42 -20.63 15.38
C CYS A 241 3.04 -21.28 15.51
N ARG A 242 2.18 -20.73 16.37
CA ARG A 242 0.76 -21.12 16.46
C ARG A 242 -0.12 -20.39 15.45
N GLY A 243 0.27 -19.17 15.09
CA GLY A 243 -0.44 -18.35 14.10
C GLY A 243 0.51 -17.51 13.26
N VAL A 244 0.15 -17.27 12.01
CA VAL A 244 0.90 -16.42 11.09
C VAL A 244 0.00 -15.29 10.58
N ILE A 245 0.55 -14.08 10.49
CA ILE A 245 -0.10 -12.94 9.83
C ILE A 245 0.79 -12.54 8.66
N VAL A 246 0.25 -12.58 7.44
CA VAL A 246 0.98 -12.22 6.23
C VAL A 246 0.57 -10.80 5.83
N THR A 247 1.53 -9.86 5.87
CA THR A 247 1.29 -8.43 5.62
C THR A 247 2.04 -7.90 4.40
N VAL A 248 2.43 -8.81 3.51
CA VAL A 248 3.09 -8.50 2.24
C VAL A 248 2.06 -8.43 1.10
N PRO A 249 2.33 -7.67 0.02
CA PRO A 249 1.45 -7.65 -1.15
C PRO A 249 1.27 -9.05 -1.75
N LEU A 250 0.03 -9.36 -2.17
CA LEU A 250 -0.24 -10.52 -3.02
C LEU A 250 0.19 -10.18 -4.44
N ARG A 251 0.79 -11.15 -5.14
CA ARG A 251 1.08 -11.07 -6.59
C ARG A 251 0.09 -11.92 -7.35
#